data_AF-A0A2V4IT30-F1
#
_entry.id   AF-A0A2V4IT30-F1
#
_cell.length_a   1.000
_cell.length_b   1.000
_cell.length_c   1.000
_cell.angle_alpha   90.00
_cell.angle_beta   90.00
_cell.angle_gamma   90.00
#
_symmetry.space_group_name_H-M   'P 1'
#
loop_
_entity.id
_entity.type
_entity.pdbx_description
1 polymer ?
#
loop_
_entity_poly.entity_id
_entity_poly.type
_entity_poly.pdbx_seq_one_letter_code
_entity_poly.pdbx_strand_id
1 'polypeptide(L)'
;MLKIVPDPPPTNPSPHHLEDTLIQAAEYVRCALIVAHQSVLVSHPHSLGATLALTAVHEMETVRALLDSALAQVQIPGEPQTRH
;
A
#
# COMPACT_ATOMS: atom_id res chain seq x y z
N MET A 1 14.59 -1.43 46.57
CA MET A 1 14.56 -0.44 45.47
C MET A 1 14.66 -1.20 44.16
N LEU A 2 13.54 -1.40 43.46
CA LEU A 2 13.54 -2.02 42.14
C LEU A 2 13.96 -0.94 41.14
N LYS A 3 15.18 -1.05 40.60
CA LYS A 3 15.58 -0.23 39.45
C LYS A 3 14.60 -0.59 38.33
N ILE A 4 13.81 0.38 37.90
CA ILE A 4 12.99 0.25 36.70
C ILE A 4 13.99 0.14 35.55
N VAL A 5 14.27 -1.09 35.15
CA VAL A 5 15.06 -1.37 33.96
C VAL A 5 14.11 -1.13 32.78
N PRO A 6 14.45 -0.24 31.84
CA PRO A 6 13.66 -0.08 30.63
C PRO A 6 13.56 -1.43 29.92
N ASP A 7 12.36 -1.81 29.50
CA ASP A 7 12.18 -3.01 28.70
C ASP A 7 13.10 -2.95 27.46
N PRO A 8 13.72 -4.08 27.09
CA PRO A 8 14.60 -4.12 25.93
C PRO A 8 13.83 -3.71 24.67
N PRO A 9 14.46 -2.98 23.73
CA PRO A 9 13.80 -2.57 22.50
C PRO A 9 13.30 -3.82 21.77
N PRO A 10 12.12 -3.76 21.12
CA PRO A 10 11.56 -4.91 20.44
C PRO A 10 12.55 -5.45 19.40
N THR A 11 12.89 -6.72 19.53
CA THR A 11 13.91 -7.45 18.74
C THR A 11 13.45 -7.84 17.34
N ASN A 12 12.19 -7.56 16.98
CA ASN A 12 11.61 -7.86 15.69
C ASN A 12 11.62 -6.59 14.82
N PRO A 13 12.06 -6.62 13.54
CA PRO A 13 11.75 -5.53 12.61
C PRO A 13 10.28 -5.15 12.74
N SER A 14 10.01 -3.88 13.05
CA SER A 14 8.68 -3.42 13.41
C SER A 14 7.69 -3.79 12.31
N PRO A 15 6.53 -4.41 12.64
CA PRO A 15 5.48 -4.70 11.66
C PRO A 15 5.02 -3.43 10.91
N HIS A 16 5.22 -2.26 11.54
CA HIS A 16 4.96 -0.96 10.94
C HIS A 16 5.80 -0.63 9.70
N HIS A 17 7.03 -1.17 9.56
CA HIS A 17 7.84 -0.83 8.38
C HIS A 17 7.22 -1.36 7.07
N LEU A 18 6.64 -2.56 7.10
CA LEU A 18 5.92 -3.11 5.95
C LEU A 18 4.61 -2.35 5.72
N GLU A 19 3.86 -2.06 6.79
CA GLU A 19 2.62 -1.29 6.73
C GLU A 19 2.85 0.11 6.12
N ASP A 20 3.84 0.85 6.60
CA ASP A 20 4.24 2.16 6.10
C ASP A 20 4.63 2.11 4.62
N THR A 21 5.37 1.06 4.22
CA THR A 21 5.75 0.84 2.81
C THR A 21 4.52 0.59 1.93
N LEU A 22 3.56 -0.21 2.40
CA LEU A 22 2.32 -0.49 1.67
C LEU A 22 1.43 0.76 1.57
N ILE A 23 1.33 1.56 2.64
CA ILE A 23 0.63 2.86 2.62
C ILE A 23 1.28 3.79 1.59
N GLN A 24 2.61 3.88 1.59
CA GLN A 24 3.33 4.72 0.64
C GLN A 24 3.15 4.23 -0.81
N ALA A 25 3.18 2.92 -1.04
CA ALA A 25 2.92 2.33 -2.35
C ALA A 25 1.50 2.65 -2.84
N ALA A 26 0.49 2.59 -1.95
CA ALA A 26 -0.89 2.92 -2.29
C ALA A 26 -1.02 4.39 -2.73
N GLU A 27 -0.32 5.31 -2.08
CA GLU A 27 -0.32 6.73 -2.46
C GLU A 27 0.34 6.97 -3.83
N TYR A 28 1.44 6.28 -4.13
CA TYR A 28 2.06 6.35 -5.46
C TYR A 28 1.14 5.81 -6.55
N VAL A 29 0.46 4.67 -6.31
CA VAL A 29 -0.51 4.10 -7.25
C VAL A 29 -1.70 5.05 -7.46
N ARG A 30 -2.17 5.71 -6.40
CA ARG A 30 -3.23 6.73 -6.49
C ARG A 30 -2.80 7.91 -7.37
N CYS A 31 -1.59 8.42 -7.18
CA CYS A 31 -1.05 9.48 -8.01
C CYS A 31 -0.93 9.04 -9.48
N ALA A 32 -0.42 7.82 -9.72
CA ALA A 32 -0.29 7.27 -11.07
C ALA A 32 -1.65 7.10 -11.76
N LEU A 33 -2.68 6.63 -11.04
CA LEU A 33 -4.06 6.53 -11.54
C LEU A 33 -4.59 7.88 -12.01
N ILE A 34 -4.39 8.94 -11.21
CA ILE A 34 -4.84 10.30 -11.57
C ILE A 34 -4.16 10.76 -12.85
N VAL A 35 -2.84 10.58 -12.96
CA VAL A 35 -2.09 10.95 -14.17
C VAL A 35 -2.57 10.14 -15.38
N ALA A 36 -2.80 8.83 -15.22
CA ALA A 36 -3.29 7.97 -16.29
C ALA A 36 -4.70 8.39 -16.74
N HIS A 37 -5.63 8.64 -15.83
CA HIS A 37 -6.96 9.17 -16.15
C HIS A 37 -6.89 10.53 -16.86
N GLN A 38 -6.05 11.45 -16.38
CA GLN A 38 -5.86 12.75 -17.03
C GLN A 38 -5.29 12.60 -18.44
N SER A 39 -4.37 11.65 -18.64
CA SER A 39 -3.79 11.39 -19.96
C SER A 39 -4.85 10.92 -20.97
N VAL A 40 -5.86 10.15 -20.53
CA VAL A 40 -7.01 9.77 -21.37
C VAL A 40 -7.82 11.00 -21.78
N LEU A 41 -8.08 11.93 -20.84
CA LEU A 41 -8.87 13.14 -21.10
C LEU A 41 -8.21 14.10 -22.09
N VAL A 42 -6.88 14.17 -22.09
CA VAL A 42 -6.11 15.03 -23.01
C VAL A 42 -5.83 14.33 -24.35
N SER A 43 -5.92 13.00 -24.40
CA SER A 43 -5.69 12.21 -25.62
C SER A 43 -6.85 12.32 -26.61
N HIS A 44 -6.54 12.18 -27.90
CA HIS A 44 -7.59 12.10 -28.92
C HIS A 44 -8.46 10.85 -28.68
N PRO A 45 -9.80 10.95 -28.78
CA PRO A 45 -10.69 9.82 -28.59
C PRO A 45 -10.29 8.65 -29.50
N HIS A 46 -10.27 7.44 -28.95
CA HIS A 46 -9.98 6.19 -29.68
C HIS A 46 -8.55 6.09 -30.24
N SER A 47 -7.64 6.97 -29.82
CA SER A 47 -6.22 6.85 -30.14
C SER A 47 -5.56 5.67 -29.41
N LEU A 48 -4.48 5.13 -29.98
CA LEU A 48 -3.67 4.09 -29.32
C LEU A 48 -3.19 4.55 -27.93
N GLY A 49 -2.82 5.83 -27.80
CA GLY A 49 -2.42 6.41 -26.51
C GLY A 49 -3.54 6.38 -25.48
N ALA A 50 -4.76 6.75 -25.86
CA ALA A 50 -5.92 6.66 -24.98
C ALA A 50 -6.22 5.21 -24.56
N THR A 51 -6.15 4.26 -25.49
CA THR A 51 -6.35 2.83 -25.18
C THR A 51 -5.30 2.31 -24.21
N LEU A 52 -4.02 2.61 -24.44
CA LEU A 52 -2.93 2.21 -23.53
C LEU A 52 -3.07 2.84 -22.15
N ALA A 53 -3.48 4.11 -22.08
CA ALA A 53 -3.73 4.79 -20.82
C ALA A 53 -4.91 4.19 -20.05
N LEU A 54 -6.00 3.81 -20.73
CA LEU A 54 -7.12 3.10 -20.12
C LEU A 54 -6.72 1.71 -19.62
N THR A 55 -5.88 0.98 -20.36
CA THR A 55 -5.32 -0.29 -19.87
C THR A 55 -4.46 -0.06 -18.63
N ALA A 56 -3.59 0.96 -18.63
CA ALA A 56 -2.78 1.28 -17.47
C ALA A 56 -3.64 1.65 -16.24
N VAL A 57 -4.73 2.39 -16.42
CA VAL A 57 -5.72 2.66 -15.36
C VAL A 57 -6.24 1.35 -14.77
N HIS A 58 -6.70 0.42 -15.61
CA HIS A 58 -7.26 -0.86 -15.16
C HIS A 58 -6.25 -1.70 -14.35
N GLU A 59 -5.01 -1.80 -14.83
CA GLU A 59 -3.94 -2.51 -14.13
C GLU A 59 -3.63 -1.85 -12.78
N MET A 60 -3.58 -0.51 -12.72
CA MET A 60 -3.33 0.22 -11.48
C MET A 60 -4.48 0.11 -10.47
N GLU A 61 -5.73 0.05 -10.91
CA GLU A 61 -6.88 -0.24 -10.04
C GLU A 61 -6.77 -1.63 -9.41
N THR A 62 -6.33 -2.61 -10.20
CA THR A 62 -6.05 -3.97 -9.71
C THR A 62 -4.93 -3.97 -8.67
N VAL A 63 -3.83 -3.27 -8.93
CA VAL A 63 -2.74 -3.11 -7.95
C VAL A 63 -3.24 -2.44 -6.67
N ARG A 64 -4.09 -1.41 -6.77
CA ARG A 64 -4.68 -0.76 -5.58
C ARG A 64 -5.47 -1.76 -4.74
N ALA A 65 -6.33 -2.57 -5.36
CA ALA A 65 -7.10 -3.58 -4.64
C ALA A 65 -6.21 -4.63 -3.94
N LEU A 66 -5.09 -5.02 -4.56
CA LEU A 66 -4.11 -5.91 -3.95
C LEU A 66 -3.40 -5.25 -2.76
N LEU A 67 -3.06 -3.96 -2.86
CA LEU A 67 -2.45 -3.21 -1.76
C LEU A 67 -3.43 -3.04 -0.59
N ASP A 68 -4.70 -2.74 -0.86
CA ASP A 68 -5.74 -2.66 0.16
C ASP A 68 -5.90 -4.01 0.89
N SER A 69 -5.87 -5.12 0.14
CA SER A 69 -5.89 -6.47 0.72
C SER A 69 -4.64 -6.79 1.54
N ALA A 70 -3.46 -6.39 1.06
CA ALA A 70 -2.20 -6.59 1.78
C ALA A 70 -2.16 -5.78 3.08
N LEU A 71 -2.62 -4.52 3.06
CA LEU A 71 -2.76 -3.69 4.26
C LEU A 71 -3.71 -4.32 5.26
N ALA A 72 -4.87 -4.81 4.80
CA ALA A 72 -5.83 -5.49 5.67
C ALA A 72 -5.22 -6.71 6.37
N GLN A 73 -4.35 -7.48 5.68
CA GLN A 73 -3.67 -8.64 6.25
C GLN A 73 -2.59 -8.26 7.28
N VAL A 74 -1.84 -7.18 7.04
CA VAL A 74 -0.80 -6.69 7.97
C VAL A 74 -1.43 -6.11 9.25
N GLN A 75 -2.63 -5.53 9.14
CA GLN A 75 -3.35 -4.97 10.28
C GLN A 75 -4.08 -6.01 11.15
N ILE A 76 -4.19 -7.28 10.72
CA ILE A 76 -4.80 -8.32 11.55
C ILE A 76 -3.89 -8.54 12.77
N PRO A 77 -4.34 -8.23 14.00
CA PRO A 77 -3.54 -8.47 15.18
C PRO A 77 -3.28 -9.98 15.27
N GLY A 78 -2.01 -10.39 15.25
CA GLY A 78 -1.65 -11.73 15.65
C GLY A 78 -2.27 -12.01 17.02
N GLU A 79 -2.87 -13.19 17.18
CA GLU A 79 -3.47 -13.67 18.43
C GLU A 79 -2.60 -13.33 19.65
N PRO A 80 -3.22 -13.08 20.83
CA PRO A 80 -2.49 -12.76 22.04
C PRO A 80 -1.48 -13.86 22.30
N GLN A 81 -0.20 -13.54 22.10
CA GLN A 81 0.90 -14.43 22.38
C GLN A 81 0.80 -14.84 23.84
N THR A 82 0.30 -16.05 24.09
CA THR A 82 0.28 -16.69 25.39
C THR A 82 1.72 -16.82 25.85
N ARG A 83 2.15 -15.84 26.63
CA ARG A 83 3.40 -15.86 27.37
C ARG A 83 3.23 -16.93 28.46
N HIS A 84 3.71 -18.14 28.15
CA HIS A 84 3.93 -19.20 29.14
C HIS A 84 5.16 -18.91 29.98
#